data_AF-A0A948TRE1-F1
#
_entry.id   AF-A0A948TRE1-F1
#
_cell.length_a   1.000
_cell.length_b   1.000
_cell.length_c   1.000
_cell.angle_alpha   90.00
_cell.angle_beta   90.00
_cell.angle_gamma   90.00
#
_symmetry.space_group_name_H-M   'P 1'
#
loop_
_entity.id
_entity.type
_entity.pdbx_description
1 polymer ?
#
loop_
_entity_poly.entity_id
_entity_poly.type
_entity_poly.pdbx_seq_one_letter_code
_entity_poly.pdbx_strand_id
1 'polypeptide(L)'
;MVATAIARIVVQATLHDKQAITTKAKKLDMPVSELMRRGAFAYATDEADQELGALADAAKGAADRAGSAIDDAMAFIAASNKRIVSMESAAVKPVKATTRAGF
;
A
#
# COMPACT_ATOMS: atom_id res chain seq x y z
N MET A 1 39.12 19.35 20.74
CA MET A 1 38.20 19.77 19.66
C MET A 1 38.77 19.16 18.37
N VAL A 2 38.19 18.07 17.85
CA VAL A 2 38.72 17.42 16.64
C VAL A 2 38.18 18.17 15.43
N ALA A 3 39.01 18.99 14.80
CA ALA A 3 38.71 19.54 13.49
C ALA A 3 38.76 18.38 12.48
N THR A 4 37.61 17.87 12.07
CA THR A 4 37.53 16.93 10.95
C THR A 4 38.02 17.65 9.69
N ALA A 5 39.14 17.21 9.13
CA ALA A 5 39.67 17.76 7.89
C ALA A 5 38.65 17.57 6.76
N ILE A 6 38.11 18.66 6.24
CA ILE A 6 37.16 18.65 5.12
C ILE A 6 37.96 18.52 3.82
N ALA A 7 37.90 17.35 3.19
CA ALA A 7 38.44 17.15 1.85
C ALA A 7 37.51 17.75 0.79
N ARG A 8 38.07 18.29 -0.30
CA ARG A 8 37.32 18.86 -1.43
C ARG A 8 37.42 17.95 -2.64
N ILE A 9 36.27 17.62 -3.24
CA ILE A 9 36.18 16.87 -4.49
C ILE A 9 35.81 17.87 -5.59
N VAL A 10 36.63 17.96 -6.64
CA VAL A 10 36.34 18.77 -7.83
C VAL A 10 35.86 17.83 -8.92
N VAL A 11 34.68 18.12 -9.46
CA VAL A 11 34.07 17.35 -10.55
C VAL A 11 33.86 18.26 -11.76
N GLN A 12 34.15 17.71 -12.94
CA GLN A 12 33.82 18.36 -14.20
C GLN A 12 32.34 18.12 -14.50
N ALA A 13 31.64 19.19 -14.85
CA ALA A 13 30.22 19.15 -15.19
C ALA A 13 29.97 20.12 -16.34
N THR A 14 29.00 19.80 -17.20
CA THR A 14 28.58 20.75 -18.22
C THR A 14 27.78 21.91 -17.60
N LEU A 15 27.57 22.98 -18.37
CA LEU A 15 26.70 24.08 -17.92
C LEU A 15 25.28 23.59 -17.66
N HIS A 16 24.79 22.66 -18.49
CA HIS A 16 23.48 22.05 -18.34
C HIS A 16 23.38 21.24 -17.03
N ASP A 17 24.38 20.41 -16.72
CA ASP A 17 24.38 19.63 -15.48
C ASP A 17 24.36 20.53 -14.26
N LYS A 18 25.17 21.59 -14.27
CA LYS A 18 25.21 22.58 -13.18
C LYS A 18 23.84 23.23 -12.96
N GLN A 19 23.14 23.58 -14.04
CA GLN A 19 21.80 24.16 -13.96
C GLN A 19 20.78 23.15 -13.42
N ALA A 20 20.83 21.90 -13.89
CA ALA A 20 19.95 20.82 -13.43
C ALA A 20 20.14 20.54 -11.93
N ILE A 21 21.39 20.42 -11.48
CA ILE A 21 21.77 20.22 -10.08
C ILE A 21 21.25 21.37 -9.21
N THR A 22 21.51 22.62 -9.65
CA THR A 22 21.10 23.82 -8.90
C THR A 22 19.58 23.89 -8.80
N THR A 23 18.87 23.59 -9.90
CA THR A 23 17.41 23.58 -9.94
C THR A 23 16.84 22.51 -9.02
N LYS A 24 17.42 21.30 -9.03
CA LYS A 24 17.00 20.21 -8.14
C LYS A 24 17.22 20.57 -6.67
N ALA A 25 18.37 21.13 -6.32
CA ALA A 25 18.68 21.57 -4.96
C ALA A 25 17.68 22.63 -4.46
N LYS A 26 17.33 23.61 -5.32
CA LYS A 26 16.29 24.61 -5.01
C LYS A 26 14.91 23.99 -4.80
N LYS A 27 14.49 23.06 -5.67
CA LYS A 27 13.20 22.36 -5.54
C LYS A 27 13.08 21.57 -4.24
N LEU A 28 14.20 21.07 -3.73
CA LEU A 28 14.28 20.30 -2.48
C LEU A 28 14.62 21.16 -1.25
N ASP A 29 14.67 22.48 -1.42
CA ASP A 29 15.05 23.45 -0.37
C ASP A 29 16.33 23.06 0.39
N MET A 30 17.37 22.65 -0.36
CA MET A 30 18.62 22.18 0.23
C MET A 30 19.87 22.75 -0.48
N PRO A 31 21.02 22.88 0.22
CA PRO A 31 22.27 23.26 -0.41
C PRO A 31 22.74 22.25 -1.46
N VAL A 32 23.38 22.73 -2.53
CA VAL A 32 23.94 21.87 -3.59
C VAL A 32 24.96 20.87 -3.04
N SER A 33 25.79 21.28 -2.08
CA SER A 33 26.77 20.40 -1.43
C SER A 33 26.12 19.26 -0.64
N GLU A 34 24.99 19.53 0.02
CA GLU A 34 24.20 18.53 0.72
C GLU A 34 23.55 17.55 -0.26
N LEU A 35 22.95 18.07 -1.34
CA LEU A 35 22.37 17.27 -2.41
C LEU A 35 23.43 16.33 -3.01
N MET A 36 24.63 16.84 -3.26
CA MET A 36 25.74 16.05 -3.81
C MET A 36 26.24 14.99 -2.84
N ARG A 37 26.39 15.32 -1.56
CA ARG A 37 26.79 14.34 -0.55
C ARG A 37 25.76 13.22 -0.47
N ARG A 38 24.48 13.54 -0.34
CA ARG A 38 23.41 12.53 -0.28
C ARG A 38 23.31 11.73 -1.57
N GLY A 39 23.38 12.39 -2.72
CA GLY A 39 23.35 11.74 -4.03
C GLY A 39 24.49 10.74 -4.21
N ALA A 40 25.70 11.08 -3.76
CA ALA A 40 26.86 10.19 -3.84
C ALA A 40 26.71 8.94 -2.96
N PHE A 41 26.15 9.07 -1.75
CA PHE A 41 25.88 7.92 -0.86
C PHE A 41 24.65 7.10 -1.25
N ALA A 42 23.63 7.75 -1.84
CA ALA A 42 22.42 7.09 -2.29
C ALA A 42 22.57 6.44 -3.67
N TYR A 43 23.66 6.73 -4.40
CA TYR A 43 23.97 6.07 -5.65
C TYR A 43 24.43 4.63 -5.36
N ALA A 44 23.47 3.72 -5.27
CA ALA A 44 23.68 2.29 -5.38
C ALA A 44 23.30 1.87 -6.81
N THR A 45 24.14 1.06 -7.45
CA THR A 45 23.79 0.45 -8.74
C THR A 45 23.00 -0.83 -8.46
N ASP A 46 21.89 -1.01 -9.19
CA ASP A 46 21.01 -2.18 -9.27
C ASP A 46 20.26 -2.69 -8.01
N GLU A 47 20.76 -2.50 -6.79
CA GLU A 47 20.11 -3.04 -5.57
C GLU A 47 18.82 -2.30 -5.19
N ALA A 48 18.79 -0.97 -5.31
CA ALA A 48 17.63 -0.17 -4.91
C ALA A 48 16.39 -0.43 -5.81
N ASP A 49 16.61 -0.67 -7.10
CA ASP A 49 15.52 -0.98 -8.04
C ASP A 49 14.95 -2.39 -7.79
N GLN A 50 15.78 -3.34 -7.37
CA GLN A 50 15.35 -4.70 -7.01
C GLN A 50 14.53 -4.72 -5.71
N GLU A 51 14.94 -3.96 -4.69
CA GLU A 51 14.20 -3.83 -3.43
C GLU A 51 12.82 -3.19 -3.64
N LEU A 52 12.74 -2.16 -4.49
CA LEU A 52 11.47 -1.52 -4.84
C LEU A 52 10.55 -2.48 -5.61
N GLY A 53 11.10 -3.29 -6.52
CA GLY A 53 10.35 -4.34 -7.21
C GLY A 53 9.77 -5.38 -6.24
N ALA A 54 10.59 -5.88 -5.31
CA ALA A 54 10.15 -6.85 -4.32
C ALA A 54 9.05 -6.30 -3.40
N LEU A 55 9.15 -5.02 -3.00
CA LEU A 55 8.12 -4.35 -2.21
C LEU A 55 6.79 -4.22 -2.98
N ALA A 56 6.86 -3.86 -4.26
CA ALA A 56 5.69 -3.73 -5.11
C ALA A 56 4.96 -5.07 -5.29
N ASP A 57 5.71 -6.16 -5.50
CA ASP A 57 5.15 -7.51 -5.61
C ASP A 57 4.50 -7.97 -4.30
N ALA A 58 5.14 -7.70 -3.17
CA ALA A 58 4.57 -8.01 -1.85
C ALA A 58 3.27 -7.23 -1.60
N ALA A 59 3.24 -5.94 -1.94
CA ALA A 59 2.07 -5.09 -1.79
C ALA A 59 0.91 -5.58 -2.68
N LYS A 60 1.20 -5.92 -3.94
CA LYS A 60 0.20 -6.49 -4.87
C LYS A 60 -0.36 -7.80 -4.33
N GLY A 61 0.49 -8.73 -3.92
CA GLY A 61 0.04 -10.00 -3.37
C GLY A 61 -0.81 -9.84 -2.10
N ALA A 62 -0.51 -8.84 -1.26
CA ALA A 62 -1.32 -8.52 -0.10
C ALA A 62 -2.70 -7.97 -0.49
N ALA A 63 -2.76 -7.08 -1.48
CA ALA A 63 -4.01 -6.53 -1.99
C ALA A 63 -4.90 -7.61 -2.62
N ASP A 64 -4.32 -8.51 -3.42
CA ASP A 64 -5.04 -9.61 -4.06
C ASP A 64 -5.66 -10.55 -3.01
N ARG A 65 -4.90 -10.90 -1.96
CA ARG A 65 -5.41 -11.71 -0.84
C ARG A 65 -6.51 -11.00 -0.07
N ALA A 66 -6.37 -9.71 0.19
CA ALA A 66 -7.39 -8.92 0.86
C ALA A 66 -8.69 -8.86 0.03
N GLY A 67 -8.57 -8.65 -1.29
CA GLY A 67 -9.70 -8.67 -2.21
C GLY A 67 -10.45 -10.00 -2.16
N SER A 68 -9.72 -11.12 -2.29
CA SER A 68 -10.32 -12.46 -2.20
C SER A 68 -11.03 -12.69 -0.85
N ALA A 69 -10.43 -12.27 0.27
CA ALA A 69 -11.04 -12.43 1.58
C ALA A 69 -12.32 -11.59 1.76
N ILE A 70 -12.36 -10.39 1.15
CA ILE A 70 -13.56 -9.54 1.13
C ILE A 70 -14.67 -10.22 0.33
N ASP A 71 -14.36 -10.73 -0.86
CA ASP A 71 -15.33 -11.41 -1.71
C ASP A 71 -15.92 -12.64 -1.02
N ASP A 72 -15.08 -13.44 -0.36
CA ASP A 72 -15.51 -14.60 0.43
C ASP A 72 -16.43 -14.19 1.59
N ALA A 73 -16.08 -13.12 2.32
CA ALA A 73 -16.90 -12.61 3.40
C ALA A 73 -18.27 -12.12 2.89
N MET A 74 -18.29 -11.41 1.76
CA MET A 74 -19.53 -10.94 1.13
C MET A 74 -20.42 -12.10 0.67
N ALA A 75 -19.83 -13.14 0.07
CA ALA A 75 -20.55 -14.35 -0.32
C ALA A 75 -21.16 -15.08 0.89
N PHE A 76 -20.41 -15.19 1.99
CA PHE A 76 -20.90 -15.78 3.23
C PHE A 76 -22.06 -14.99 3.83
N ILE A 77 -21.96 -13.66 3.89
CA ILE A 77 -23.04 -12.78 4.37
C ILE A 77 -24.29 -12.95 3.52
N ALA A 78 -24.16 -12.96 2.19
CA ALA A 78 -25.28 -13.16 1.29
C ALA A 78 -25.99 -14.51 1.53
N ALA A 79 -25.20 -15.59 1.68
CA ALA A 79 -25.73 -16.92 2.01
C ALA A 79 -26.37 -16.98 3.41
N SER A 80 -25.84 -16.24 4.38
CA SER A 80 -26.45 -16.10 5.71
C SER A 80 -27.80 -15.41 5.66
N ASN A 81 -27.88 -14.26 4.98
CA ASN A 81 -29.12 -13.50 4.84
C ASN A 81 -30.22 -14.34 4.19
N LYS A 82 -29.88 -15.14 3.15
CA LYS A 82 -30.83 -16.06 2.53
C LYS A 82 -31.38 -17.12 3.50
N ARG A 83 -30.54 -17.65 4.40
CA ARG A 83 -30.95 -18.62 5.43
C ARG A 83 -31.87 -17.98 6.47
N ILE A 84 -31.54 -16.77 6.93
CA ILE A 84 -32.35 -16.01 7.89
C ILE A 84 -33.77 -15.79 7.33
N VAL A 85 -33.89 -15.30 6.10
CA VAL A 85 -35.20 -15.08 5.45
C VAL A 85 -36.02 -16.37 5.38
N SER A 86 -35.38 -17.51 5.06
CA SER A 86 -36.07 -18.81 5.04
C SER A 86 -36.58 -19.24 6.41
N MET A 87 -35.78 -19.02 7.47
CA MET A 87 -36.16 -19.34 8.84
C MET A 87 -37.31 -18.45 9.33
N GLU A 88 -37.21 -17.15 9.08
CA GLU A 88 -38.27 -16.18 9.42
C GLU A 88 -39.58 -16.52 8.69
N SER A 89 -39.51 -16.85 7.40
CA SER A 89 -40.69 -17.25 6.61
C SER A 89 -41.34 -18.55 7.11
N ALA A 90 -40.54 -19.49 7.62
CA ALA A 90 -41.04 -20.74 8.20
C ALA A 90 -41.70 -20.51 9.57
N ALA A 91 -41.15 -19.60 10.38
CA ALA A 91 -41.71 -19.22 11.68
C ALA A 91 -43.05 -18.45 11.57
N VAL A 92 -43.27 -17.73 10.46
CA VAL A 92 -44.49 -16.94 10.22
C VAL A 92 -45.66 -17.78 9.67
N LYS A 93 -45.44 -19.02 9.21
CA LYS A 93 -46.56 -19.88 8.77
C LYS A 93 -47.42 -20.29 9.98
N PRO A 94 -48.73 -19.96 10.01
CA PRO A 94 -49.57 -20.26 11.15
C PRO A 94 -49.70 -21.78 11.32
N VAL A 95 -49.48 -22.24 12.56
CA VAL A 95 -49.87 -23.57 13.02
C VAL A 95 -51.35 -23.75 12.67
N LYS A 96 -51.65 -24.68 11.77
CA LYS A 96 -53.02 -25.02 11.39
C LYS A 96 -53.81 -25.27 12.67
N ALA A 97 -54.76 -24.38 12.99
CA ALA A 97 -55.63 -24.52 14.15
C ALA A 97 -56.32 -25.89 14.04
N THR A 98 -55.94 -26.80 14.94
CA THR A 98 -56.58 -28.11 15.03
C THR A 98 -57.93 -27.87 15.67
N THR A 99 -58.97 -27.79 14.86
CA THR A 99 -60.37 -27.74 15.30
C THR A 99 -60.67 -29.02 16.07
N ARG A 100 -60.77 -28.90 17.41
CA ARG A 100 -61.28 -29.97 18.26
C ARG A 100 -62.81 -29.89 18.22
N ALA A 101 -63.42 -30.78 17.45
CA ALA A 101 -64.86 -31.00 17.44
C ALA A 101 -65.25 -32.01 18.53
N GLY A 102 -66.34 -31.73 19.25
CA GLY A 102 -66.97 -32.60 20.27
C GLY A 102 -66.30 -32.47 21.65
N PHE A 103 -66.99 -32.32 22.78
CA PHE A 103 -68.36 -32.67 23.19
C PHE A 103 -68.88 -31.63 24.19
#